data_AF-A0A3M6GM19-F1
#
_entry.id   AF-A0A3M6GM19-F1
#
_cell.length_a   1.000
_cell.length_b   1.000
_cell.length_c   1.000
_cell.angle_alpha   90.00
_cell.angle_beta   90.00
_cell.angle_gamma   90.00
#
_symmetry.space_group_name_H-M   'P 1'
#
loop_
_entity.id
_entity.type
_entity.pdbx_description
1 polymer ?
#
loop_
_entity_poly.entity_id
_entity_poly.type
_entity_poly.pdbx_seq_one_letter_code
_entity_poly.pdbx_strand_id
1 'polypeptide(L)'
;MGVRPAYPAMLRHYRATLNEQSWSLPDGALEAFEPAGREAMLSLSSRPPLNIGEQIRALKAYPYGCLEQTASGLYPSLYADAATLKRLGLTGEPDAERKRKVEIGIERLLGMQRYNGSFGLWGSDSDEEYWLTAYVTDFLLRARDQGFAVPPDALKKASERLLRYLQDAGQIQVNYSQNAEHTRFAVQAYAGLVLSRSQQAPLAALRSLFDRR
;
A
#
# COMPACT_ATOMS: atom_id res chain seq x y z
N MET A 1 -3.99 -10.87 29.43
CA MET A 1 -2.63 -10.30 29.29
C MET A 1 -2.12 -10.68 27.90
N GLY A 2 -1.65 -9.71 27.11
CA GLY A 2 -1.02 -10.00 25.82
C GLY A 2 0.45 -10.39 26.03
N VAL A 3 0.86 -11.54 25.52
CA VAL A 3 2.26 -12.00 25.59
C VAL A 3 2.95 -11.65 24.27
N ARG A 4 4.13 -11.03 24.33
CA ARG A 4 4.96 -10.72 23.16
C ARG A 4 6.40 -11.18 23.40
N PRO A 5 7.04 -11.89 22.46
CA PRO A 5 8.46 -12.23 22.55
C PRO A 5 9.36 -11.00 22.64
N ALA A 6 10.49 -11.13 23.34
CA ALA A 6 11.49 -10.06 23.50
C ALA A 6 12.35 -9.83 22.25
N TYR A 7 12.19 -10.64 21.22
CA TYR A 7 12.92 -10.57 19.94
C TYR A 7 11.94 -10.53 18.76
N PRO A 8 12.34 -9.91 17.63
CA PRO A 8 11.52 -9.91 16.41
C PRO A 8 11.46 -11.32 15.81
N ALA A 9 10.43 -11.58 15.01
CA ALA A 9 10.37 -12.79 14.20
C ALA A 9 11.51 -12.80 13.18
N MET A 10 12.16 -13.96 13.02
CA MET A 10 13.13 -14.19 11.95
C MET A 10 12.42 -14.73 10.71
N LEU A 11 12.98 -14.50 9.53
CA LEU A 11 12.45 -15.02 8.27
C LEU A 11 13.60 -15.55 7.42
N ARG A 12 13.43 -16.73 6.83
CA ARG A 12 14.42 -17.37 5.97
C ARG A 12 13.75 -17.80 4.67
N HIS A 13 14.25 -17.28 3.55
CA HIS A 13 13.68 -17.54 2.24
C HIS A 13 14.59 -18.43 1.41
N TYR A 14 13.99 -19.41 0.75
CA TYR A 14 14.64 -20.24 -0.25
C TYR A 14 13.87 -20.15 -1.56
N ARG A 15 14.59 -20.07 -2.67
CA ARG A 15 14.01 -20.09 -4.02
C ARG A 15 14.87 -20.98 -4.90
N ALA A 16 14.24 -21.97 -5.53
CA ALA A 16 14.86 -22.85 -6.49
C ALA A 16 13.95 -23.02 -7.69
N THR A 17 14.55 -23.21 -8.87
CA THR A 17 13.83 -23.68 -10.07
C THR A 17 14.08 -25.18 -10.17
N LEU A 18 13.01 -25.97 -10.16
CA LEU A 18 13.10 -27.43 -10.25
C LEU A 18 13.00 -27.83 -11.71
N ASN A 19 14.07 -28.44 -12.23
CA ASN A 19 14.04 -29.17 -13.49
C ASN A 19 13.84 -30.66 -13.16
N GLU A 20 14.83 -31.51 -13.41
CA GLU A 20 14.80 -32.94 -13.05
C GLU A 20 15.37 -33.23 -11.65
N GLN A 21 15.92 -32.23 -10.97
CA GLN A 21 16.56 -32.36 -9.66
C GLN A 21 15.56 -32.09 -8.53
N SER A 22 15.63 -32.90 -7.48
CA SER A 22 14.94 -32.65 -6.22
C SER A 22 15.61 -31.51 -5.44
N TRP A 23 14.81 -30.71 -4.75
CA TRP A 23 15.31 -29.73 -3.78
C TRP A 23 14.92 -30.16 -2.37
N SER A 24 15.87 -30.07 -1.45
CA SER A 24 15.66 -30.26 -0.01
C SER A 24 15.96 -28.97 0.74
N LEU A 25 15.27 -28.78 1.88
CA LEU A 25 15.61 -27.72 2.81
C LEU A 25 17.02 -27.98 3.37
N PRO A 26 17.93 -26.99 3.38
CA PRO A 26 19.27 -27.19 3.92
C PRO A 26 19.27 -27.64 5.38
N ASP A 27 20.21 -28.50 5.74
CA ASP A 27 20.38 -28.95 7.12
C ASP A 27 20.62 -27.74 8.05
N GLY A 28 20.06 -27.81 9.26
CA GLY A 28 20.11 -26.71 10.23
C GLY A 28 19.27 -25.47 9.86
N ALA A 29 18.51 -25.50 8.75
CA ALA A 29 17.72 -24.33 8.31
C ALA A 29 16.77 -23.80 9.40
N LEU A 30 16.25 -24.69 10.25
CA LEU A 30 15.25 -24.40 11.28
C LEU A 30 15.84 -24.20 12.67
N GLU A 31 17.14 -24.43 12.89
CA GLU A 31 17.75 -24.41 14.24
C GLU A 31 17.66 -23.04 14.92
N ALA A 32 17.70 -21.96 14.13
CA ALA A 32 17.60 -20.59 14.63
C ALA A 32 16.17 -20.18 15.07
N PHE A 33 15.18 -21.04 14.91
CA PHE A 33 13.78 -20.73 15.21
C PHE A 33 13.29 -21.51 16.43
N GLU A 34 12.53 -20.86 17.31
CA GLU A 34 11.88 -21.55 18.43
C GLU A 34 10.77 -22.48 17.94
N PRO A 35 10.75 -23.78 18.32
CA PRO A 35 9.78 -24.76 17.81
C PRO A 35 8.31 -24.31 17.90
N ALA A 36 7.93 -23.63 18.99
CA ALA A 36 6.56 -23.18 19.23
C ALA A 36 6.10 -22.04 18.30
N GLY A 37 7.03 -21.28 17.71
CA GLY A 37 6.74 -20.15 16.82
C GLY A 37 7.08 -20.42 15.35
N ARG A 38 7.44 -21.65 14.99
CA ARG A 38 7.81 -22.01 13.62
C ARG A 38 6.58 -22.07 12.74
N GLU A 39 6.57 -21.25 11.71
CA GLU A 39 5.65 -21.37 10.58
C GLU A 39 6.45 -21.55 9.29
N ALA A 40 5.94 -22.34 8.36
CA ALA A 40 6.54 -22.58 7.07
C ALA A 40 5.49 -22.48 5.97
N MET A 41 5.84 -21.84 4.86
CA MET A 41 5.00 -21.76 3.68
C MET A 41 5.81 -22.17 2.44
N LEU A 42 5.24 -23.09 1.68
CA LEU A 42 5.81 -23.63 0.45
C LEU A 42 4.90 -23.26 -0.72
N SER A 43 5.45 -22.61 -1.74
CA SER A 43 4.74 -22.29 -2.98
C SER A 43 5.45 -22.98 -4.16
N LEU A 44 4.69 -23.78 -4.92
CA LEU A 44 5.13 -24.40 -6.16
C LEU A 44 4.37 -23.78 -7.32
N SER A 45 5.07 -23.48 -8.40
CA SER A 45 4.48 -22.93 -9.61
C SER A 45 5.31 -23.35 -10.82
N SER A 46 4.63 -23.66 -11.92
CA SER A 46 5.24 -23.91 -13.24
C SER A 46 5.58 -22.60 -13.99
N ARG A 47 5.34 -21.45 -13.35
CA ARG A 47 5.68 -20.09 -13.81
C ARG A 47 6.40 -19.34 -12.69
N PRO A 48 7.21 -18.30 -12.97
CA PRO A 48 7.88 -17.52 -11.92
C PRO A 48 6.90 -17.11 -10.80
N PRO A 49 7.03 -17.67 -9.57
CA PRO A 49 6.03 -17.44 -8.54
C PRO A 49 6.24 -16.09 -7.84
N LEU A 50 5.18 -15.28 -7.79
CA LEU A 50 5.06 -14.20 -6.82
C LEU A 50 4.31 -14.72 -5.60
N ASN A 51 4.99 -14.72 -4.45
CA ASN A 51 4.41 -15.21 -3.21
C ASN A 51 3.53 -14.13 -2.55
N ILE A 52 2.32 -13.95 -3.08
CA ILE A 52 1.35 -12.95 -2.60
C ILE A 52 0.92 -13.23 -1.14
N GLY A 53 0.85 -14.51 -0.74
CA GLY A 53 0.49 -14.89 0.62
C GLY A 53 1.42 -14.28 1.68
N GLU A 54 2.74 -14.36 1.47
CA GLU A 54 3.72 -13.72 2.37
C GLU A 54 3.55 -12.20 2.41
N GLN A 55 3.30 -11.56 1.26
CA GLN A 55 3.15 -10.10 1.22
C GLN A 55 1.91 -9.65 2.02
N ILE A 56 0.79 -10.35 1.90
CA ILE A 56 -0.42 -10.06 2.67
C ILE A 56 -0.18 -10.29 4.17
N ARG A 57 0.54 -11.35 4.54
CA ARG A 57 0.90 -11.63 5.94
C ARG A 57 1.78 -10.51 6.51
N ALA A 58 2.78 -10.06 5.76
CA ALA A 58 3.65 -8.96 6.16
C ALA A 58 2.88 -7.65 6.36
N LEU A 59 1.95 -7.33 5.46
CA LEU A 59 1.07 -6.17 5.57
C LEU A 59 0.12 -6.26 6.77
N LYS A 60 -0.45 -7.44 7.04
CA LYS A 60 -1.33 -7.67 8.21
C LYS A 60 -0.58 -7.60 9.54
N ALA A 61 0.68 -8.03 9.57
CA ALA A 61 1.49 -8.06 10.79
C ALA A 61 2.03 -6.67 11.20
N TYR A 62 1.89 -5.67 10.33
CA TYR A 62 2.51 -4.37 10.53
C TYR A 62 1.79 -3.55 11.62
N PRO A 63 2.44 -3.22 12.75
CA PRO A 63 1.73 -2.71 13.94
C PRO A 63 1.62 -1.19 13.99
N TYR A 64 2.28 -0.47 13.08
CA TYR A 64 2.31 0.99 13.08
C TYR A 64 1.26 1.57 12.13
N GLY A 65 0.83 2.80 12.44
CA GLY A 65 -0.34 3.44 11.81
C GLY A 65 -0.04 4.76 11.11
N CYS A 66 1.13 4.89 10.46
CA CYS A 66 1.37 5.98 9.51
C CYS A 66 0.37 5.90 8.35
N LEU A 67 0.28 7.00 7.61
CA LEU A 67 -0.50 7.12 6.39
C LEU A 67 -0.23 6.00 5.37
N GLU A 68 1.05 5.82 4.99
CA GLU A 68 1.48 4.81 4.01
C GLU A 68 1.12 3.40 4.49
N GLN A 69 1.50 3.07 5.72
CA GLN A 69 1.32 1.75 6.31
C GLN A 69 -0.16 1.38 6.42
N THR A 70 -0.99 2.36 6.80
CA THR A 70 -2.45 2.18 6.88
C THR A 70 -3.02 1.88 5.49
N ALA A 71 -2.67 2.66 4.47
CA ALA A 71 -3.15 2.41 3.11
C ALA A 71 -2.65 1.07 2.55
N SER A 72 -1.34 0.81 2.68
CA SER A 72 -0.69 -0.45 2.27
C SER A 72 -1.33 -1.67 2.92
N GLY A 73 -1.61 -1.61 4.22
CA GLY A 73 -2.27 -2.69 4.97
C GLY A 73 -3.72 -2.95 4.55
N LEU A 74 -4.41 -1.95 4.01
CA LEU A 74 -5.81 -2.06 3.58
C LEU A 74 -5.96 -2.55 2.14
N TYR A 75 -4.96 -2.37 1.27
CA TYR A 75 -5.00 -2.81 -0.12
C TYR A 75 -5.38 -4.28 -0.30
N PRO A 76 -4.83 -5.25 0.47
CA PRO A 76 -5.27 -6.64 0.39
C PRO A 76 -6.77 -6.82 0.69
N SER A 77 -7.26 -6.17 1.75
CA SER A 77 -8.66 -6.27 2.20
C SER A 77 -9.66 -5.67 1.20
N LEU A 78 -9.17 -4.78 0.32
CA LEU A 78 -9.95 -4.19 -0.77
C LEU A 78 -10.22 -5.18 -1.91
N TYR A 79 -9.29 -6.11 -2.19
CA TYR A 79 -9.35 -6.99 -3.35
C TYR A 79 -9.45 -8.49 -3.03
N ALA A 80 -9.11 -8.91 -1.82
CA ALA A 80 -9.10 -10.31 -1.41
C ALA A 80 -10.22 -10.59 -0.41
N ASP A 81 -11.22 -11.34 -0.86
CA ASP A 81 -12.25 -11.95 -0.01
C ASP A 81 -11.72 -13.21 0.71
N ALA A 82 -12.54 -13.78 1.58
CA ALA A 82 -12.16 -14.98 2.34
C ALA A 82 -11.81 -16.17 1.43
N ALA A 83 -12.51 -16.32 0.29
CA ALA A 83 -12.23 -17.37 -0.67
C ALA A 83 -10.85 -17.19 -1.33
N THR A 84 -10.48 -15.95 -1.68
CA THR A 84 -9.19 -15.60 -2.27
C THR A 84 -8.06 -15.79 -1.27
N LEU A 85 -8.22 -15.34 -0.03
CA LEU A 85 -7.25 -15.58 1.03
C LEU A 85 -7.04 -17.08 1.29
N LYS A 86 -8.11 -17.87 1.30
CA LYS A 86 -8.03 -19.33 1.45
C LYS A 86 -7.22 -19.99 0.32
N ARG A 87 -7.38 -19.55 -0.93
CA ARG A 87 -6.55 -20.03 -2.07
C ARG A 87 -5.07 -19.68 -1.92
N LEU A 88 -4.75 -18.63 -1.17
CA LEU A 88 -3.39 -18.21 -0.85
C LEU A 88 -2.84 -18.85 0.44
N GLY A 89 -3.57 -19.79 1.05
CA GLY A 89 -3.16 -20.42 2.31
C GLY A 89 -3.31 -19.52 3.53
N LEU A 90 -4.11 -18.45 3.44
CA LEU A 90 -4.35 -17.50 4.51
C LEU A 90 -5.77 -17.66 5.07
N THR A 91 -5.90 -17.42 6.38
CA THR A 91 -7.20 -17.35 7.05
C THR A 91 -7.85 -16.00 6.74
N GLY A 92 -8.93 -16.05 5.97
CA GLY A 92 -9.80 -14.90 5.75
C GLY A 92 -10.78 -14.66 6.88
N GLU A 93 -11.39 -13.48 6.88
CA GLU A 93 -12.40 -13.05 7.84
C GLU A 93 -13.76 -12.96 7.14
N PRO A 94 -14.89 -13.02 7.87
CA PRO A 94 -16.21 -12.81 7.27
C PRO A 94 -16.30 -11.46 6.57
N ASP A 95 -17.04 -11.39 5.46
CA ASP A 95 -17.10 -10.17 4.63
C ASP A 95 -17.59 -8.93 5.38
N ALA A 96 -18.53 -9.10 6.32
CA ALA A 96 -18.99 -8.00 7.16
C ALA A 96 -17.87 -7.45 8.07
N GLU A 97 -17.02 -8.32 8.61
CA GLU A 97 -15.89 -7.92 9.44
C GLU A 97 -14.79 -7.26 8.61
N ARG A 98 -14.46 -7.84 7.45
CA ARG A 98 -13.55 -7.26 6.46
C ARG A 98 -14.02 -5.85 6.08
N LYS A 99 -15.32 -5.70 5.78
CA LYS A 99 -15.90 -4.42 5.38
C LYS A 99 -15.73 -3.37 6.48
N ARG A 100 -16.11 -3.72 7.72
CA ARG A 100 -15.97 -2.84 8.88
C ARG A 100 -14.51 -2.42 9.11
N LYS A 101 -13.55 -3.32 8.95
CA LYS A 101 -12.11 -3.00 9.10
C LYS A 101 -11.62 -2.03 8.03
N VAL A 102 -12.08 -2.18 6.80
CA VAL A 102 -11.74 -1.24 5.72
C VAL A 102 -12.35 0.14 5.99
N GLU A 103 -13.60 0.21 6.45
CA GLU A 103 -14.25 1.48 6.80
C GLU A 103 -13.51 2.22 7.94
N ILE A 104 -13.14 1.51 9.02
CA ILE A 104 -12.30 2.07 10.09
C ILE A 104 -10.94 2.54 9.55
N GLY A 105 -10.35 1.78 8.63
CA GLY A 105 -9.10 2.14 7.98
C GLY A 105 -9.22 3.42 7.13
N ILE A 106 -10.32 3.57 6.40
CA ILE A 106 -10.63 4.79 5.64
C ILE A 106 -10.80 5.98 6.59
N GLU A 107 -11.54 5.83 7.69
CA GLU A 107 -11.67 6.87 8.72
C GLU A 107 -10.31 7.30 9.28
N ARG A 108 -9.42 6.32 9.54
CA ARG A 108 -8.05 6.60 9.98
C ARG A 108 -7.27 7.41 8.94
N LEU A 109 -7.34 7.04 7.65
CA LEU A 109 -6.70 7.79 6.57
C LEU A 109 -7.24 9.23 6.48
N LEU A 110 -8.56 9.40 6.58
CA LEU A 110 -9.20 10.71 6.54
C LEU A 110 -8.85 11.58 7.75
N GLY A 111 -8.60 10.98 8.92
CA GLY A 111 -8.06 11.68 10.09
C GLY A 111 -6.64 12.24 9.88
N MET A 112 -5.93 11.80 8.84
CA MET A 112 -4.63 12.32 8.43
C MET A 112 -4.73 13.32 7.27
N GLN A 113 -5.94 13.63 6.80
CA GLN A 113 -6.18 14.62 5.75
C GLN A 113 -6.01 16.04 6.32
N ARG A 114 -5.18 16.84 5.66
CA ARG A 114 -4.93 18.25 5.95
C ARG A 114 -6.05 19.14 5.42
N TYR A 115 -6.18 20.34 5.97
CA TYR A 115 -7.21 21.31 5.56
C TYR A 115 -7.21 21.64 4.06
N ASN A 116 -6.03 21.62 3.43
CA ASN A 116 -5.82 21.94 2.02
C ASN A 116 -6.10 20.74 1.07
N GLY A 117 -6.53 19.59 1.62
CA GLY A 117 -6.88 18.37 0.90
C GLY A 117 -5.77 17.33 0.81
N SER A 118 -4.52 17.65 1.14
CA SER A 118 -3.44 16.65 1.16
C SER A 118 -3.45 15.77 2.40
N PHE A 119 -2.49 14.88 2.51
CA PHE A 119 -2.33 14.02 3.68
C PHE A 119 -0.96 14.24 4.33
N GLY A 120 -0.94 14.18 5.65
CA GLY A 120 0.27 14.15 6.45
C GLY A 120 0.62 12.74 6.92
N LEU A 121 1.89 12.50 7.27
CA LEU A 121 2.37 11.15 7.58
C LEU A 121 1.72 10.53 8.83
N TRP A 122 1.45 11.33 9.86
CA TRP A 122 0.95 10.87 11.16
C TRP A 122 -0.41 11.44 11.56
N GLY A 123 -0.78 12.58 10.98
CA GLY A 123 -1.99 13.35 11.29
C GLY A 123 -2.16 14.55 10.36
N SER A 124 -3.29 15.25 10.47
CA SER A 124 -3.63 16.44 9.67
C SER A 124 -2.67 17.62 9.86
N ASP A 125 -1.98 17.66 11.01
CA ASP A 125 -1.05 18.73 11.37
C ASP A 125 0.40 18.41 10.98
N SER A 126 0.68 17.18 10.51
CA SER A 126 1.99 16.82 9.97
C SER A 126 2.29 17.57 8.67
N ASP A 127 3.57 17.64 8.31
CA ASP A 127 3.97 18.11 6.98
C ASP A 127 3.32 17.29 5.87
N GLU A 128 3.20 17.92 4.71
CA GLU A 128 2.48 17.38 3.57
C GLU A 128 3.31 16.33 2.87
N GLU A 129 2.76 15.14 2.71
CA GLU A 129 3.40 14.05 2.00
C GLU A 129 2.86 14.00 0.58
N TYR A 130 3.56 14.64 -0.36
CA TYR A 130 3.08 14.84 -1.73
C TYR A 130 2.79 13.54 -2.48
N TRP A 131 3.74 12.59 -2.45
CA TRP A 131 3.59 11.30 -3.11
C TRP A 131 2.55 10.43 -2.40
N LEU A 132 2.54 10.43 -1.07
CA LEU A 132 1.54 9.68 -0.30
C LEU A 132 0.14 10.26 -0.43
N THR A 133 0.01 11.56 -0.66
CA THR A 133 -1.27 12.19 -1.00
C THR A 133 -1.84 11.56 -2.28
N ALA A 134 -1.02 11.35 -3.32
CA ALA A 134 -1.44 10.64 -4.52
C ALA A 134 -1.78 9.17 -4.23
N TYR A 135 -0.92 8.48 -3.46
CA TYR A 135 -1.12 7.07 -3.08
C TYR A 135 -2.43 6.82 -2.32
N VAL A 136 -2.73 7.64 -1.32
CA VAL A 136 -3.96 7.54 -0.52
C VAL A 136 -5.17 7.97 -1.33
N THR A 137 -5.07 9.00 -2.17
CA THR A 137 -6.17 9.38 -3.06
C THR A 137 -6.49 8.25 -4.05
N ASP A 138 -5.49 7.56 -4.60
CA ASP A 138 -5.69 6.36 -5.43
C ASP A 138 -6.41 5.25 -4.65
N PHE A 139 -5.98 4.99 -3.41
CA PHE A 139 -6.63 4.02 -2.54
C PHE A 139 -8.10 4.38 -2.28
N LEU A 140 -8.40 5.62 -1.92
CA LEU A 140 -9.75 6.09 -1.63
C LEU A 140 -10.66 6.03 -2.86
N LEU A 141 -10.15 6.37 -4.04
CA LEU A 141 -10.88 6.20 -5.30
C LEU A 141 -11.23 4.74 -5.56
N ARG A 142 -10.24 3.84 -5.43
CA ARG A 142 -10.46 2.39 -5.60
C ARG A 142 -11.43 1.84 -4.55
N ALA A 143 -11.35 2.32 -3.30
CA ALA A 143 -12.28 1.94 -2.23
C ALA A 143 -13.72 2.30 -2.59
N ARG A 144 -13.95 3.54 -3.04
CA ARG A 144 -15.26 3.97 -3.55
C ARG A 144 -15.73 3.09 -4.71
N ASP A 145 -14.85 2.80 -5.67
CA ASP A 145 -15.20 1.98 -6.84
C ASP A 145 -15.52 0.51 -6.47
N GLN A 146 -15.01 0.01 -5.34
CA GLN A 146 -15.37 -1.29 -4.75
C GLN A 146 -16.62 -1.21 -3.85
N GLY A 147 -17.29 -0.06 -3.75
CA GLY A 147 -18.53 0.12 -2.99
C GLY A 147 -18.36 0.47 -1.51
N PHE A 148 -17.16 0.86 -1.08
CA PHE A 148 -16.94 1.38 0.27
C PHE A 148 -17.38 2.84 0.39
N ALA A 149 -17.85 3.22 1.58
CA ALA A 149 -18.22 4.59 1.86
C ALA A 149 -16.97 5.48 1.98
N VAL A 150 -16.84 6.44 1.06
CA VAL A 150 -15.80 7.47 1.08
C VAL A 150 -16.49 8.84 0.96
N PRO A 151 -16.27 9.77 1.91
CA PRO A 151 -16.89 11.09 1.85
C PRO A 151 -16.53 11.85 0.56
N PRO A 152 -17.51 12.27 -0.26
CA PRO A 152 -17.25 12.93 -1.54
C PRO A 152 -16.40 14.21 -1.41
N ASP A 153 -16.64 15.00 -0.37
CA ASP A 153 -15.92 16.25 -0.14
C ASP A 153 -14.43 16.03 0.16
N ALA A 154 -14.10 15.00 0.95
CA ALA A 154 -12.72 14.64 1.24
C ALA A 154 -11.98 14.24 -0.04
N LEU A 155 -12.63 13.43 -0.88
CA LEU A 155 -12.07 12.97 -2.15
C LEU A 155 -11.92 14.10 -3.17
N LYS A 156 -12.89 15.02 -3.21
CA LYS A 156 -12.83 16.23 -4.03
C LYS A 156 -11.63 17.09 -3.65
N LYS A 157 -11.45 17.41 -2.36
CA LYS A 157 -10.31 18.21 -1.87
C LYS A 157 -8.97 17.55 -2.18
N ALA A 158 -8.88 16.23 -2.01
CA ALA A 158 -7.67 15.47 -2.35
C ALA A 158 -7.37 15.54 -3.86
N SER A 159 -8.38 15.38 -4.70
CA SER A 159 -8.24 15.48 -6.17
C SER A 159 -7.86 16.90 -6.62
N GLU A 160 -8.45 17.93 -6.02
CA GLU A 160 -8.06 19.34 -6.25
C GLU A 160 -6.60 19.60 -5.85
N ARG A 161 -6.12 18.94 -4.79
CA ARG A 161 -4.71 19.02 -4.41
C ARG A 161 -3.79 18.32 -5.42
N LEU A 162 -4.16 17.14 -5.90
CA LEU A 162 -3.42 16.45 -6.97
C LEU A 162 -3.36 17.27 -8.26
N LEU A 163 -4.44 17.98 -8.59
CA LEU A 163 -4.48 18.84 -9.77
C LEU A 163 -3.45 19.97 -9.65
N ARG A 164 -3.31 20.56 -8.45
CA ARG A 164 -2.27 21.56 -8.18
C ARG A 164 -0.86 20.99 -8.36
N TYR A 165 -0.60 19.76 -7.92
CA TYR A 165 0.70 19.11 -8.16
C TYR A 165 0.97 18.94 -9.66
N LEU A 166 -0.02 18.44 -10.41
CA LEU A 166 0.10 18.21 -11.84
C LEU A 166 0.35 19.51 -12.62
N GLN A 167 -0.26 20.61 -12.22
CA GLN A 167 -0.15 21.92 -12.87
C GLN A 167 1.10 22.70 -12.48
N ASP A 168 1.55 22.60 -11.22
CA ASP A 168 2.67 23.37 -10.70
C ASP A 168 3.60 22.49 -9.84
N ALA A 169 4.77 22.18 -10.40
CA ALA A 169 5.81 21.42 -9.71
C ALA A 169 6.41 22.17 -8.51
N GLY A 170 6.29 23.49 -8.47
CA GLY A 170 6.75 24.34 -7.37
C GLY A 170 5.94 24.15 -6.08
N GLN A 171 4.74 23.56 -6.17
CA GLN A 171 3.95 23.17 -5.01
C GLN A 171 4.61 22.06 -4.18
N ILE A 172 5.53 21.30 -4.78
CA ILE A 172 6.16 20.13 -4.20
C ILE A 172 7.52 20.54 -3.61
N GLN A 173 7.55 20.67 -2.29
CA GLN A 173 8.78 20.90 -1.54
C GLN A 173 9.56 19.59 -1.39
N VAL A 174 10.87 19.66 -1.61
CA VAL A 174 11.73 18.48 -1.58
C VAL A 174 12.85 18.72 -0.59
N ASN A 175 12.73 18.09 0.58
CA ASN A 175 13.64 18.34 1.71
C ASN A 175 14.71 17.25 1.87
N TYR A 176 14.43 16.03 1.41
CA TYR A 176 15.26 14.84 1.71
C TYR A 176 15.76 14.08 0.48
N SER A 177 15.43 14.53 -0.74
CA SER A 177 15.88 13.89 -1.98
C SER A 177 17.11 14.59 -2.54
N GLN A 178 18.06 13.81 -3.06
CA GLN A 178 19.22 14.33 -3.79
C GLN A 178 18.86 14.80 -5.21
N ASN A 179 17.70 14.41 -5.74
CA ASN A 179 17.23 14.81 -7.06
C ASN A 179 15.78 15.35 -6.97
N ALA A 180 15.67 16.66 -6.78
CA ALA A 180 14.39 17.34 -6.63
C ALA A 180 13.51 17.28 -7.87
N GLU A 181 14.11 17.35 -9.06
CA GLU A 181 13.37 17.27 -10.33
C GLU A 181 12.73 15.89 -10.51
N HIS A 182 13.47 14.82 -10.23
CA HIS A 182 12.92 13.46 -10.27
C HIS A 182 11.80 13.26 -9.25
N THR A 183 11.95 13.78 -8.04
CA THR A 183 10.89 13.68 -7.02
C THR A 183 9.63 14.42 -7.44
N ARG A 184 9.77 15.64 -7.97
CA ARG A 184 8.64 16.39 -8.53
C ARG A 184 7.99 15.63 -9.67
N PHE A 185 8.77 15.12 -10.61
CA PHE A 185 8.26 14.34 -11.74
C PHE A 185 7.47 13.11 -11.26
N ALA A 186 8.00 12.36 -10.29
CA ALA A 186 7.34 11.17 -9.74
C ALA A 186 5.97 11.49 -9.10
N VAL A 187 5.90 12.58 -8.33
CA VAL A 187 4.62 13.05 -7.76
C VAL A 187 3.66 13.50 -8.86
N GLN A 188 4.12 14.31 -9.82
CA GLN A 188 3.27 14.80 -10.91
C GLN A 188 2.73 13.65 -11.78
N ALA A 189 3.58 12.67 -12.10
CA ALA A 189 3.20 11.49 -12.87
C ALA A 189 2.15 10.66 -12.13
N TYR A 190 2.33 10.43 -10.83
CA TYR A 190 1.34 9.68 -10.07
C TYR A 190 0.03 10.46 -9.90
N ALA A 191 0.10 11.75 -9.60
CA ALA A 191 -1.08 12.62 -9.56
C ALA A 191 -1.87 12.59 -10.89
N GLY A 192 -1.16 12.68 -12.03
CA GLY A 192 -1.76 12.57 -13.36
C GLY A 192 -2.43 11.22 -13.61
N LEU A 193 -1.81 10.12 -13.21
CA LEU A 193 -2.40 8.78 -13.29
C LEU A 193 -3.70 8.68 -12.48
N VAL A 194 -3.69 9.16 -11.24
CA VAL A 194 -4.84 9.10 -10.32
C VAL A 194 -5.99 9.95 -10.85
N LEU A 195 -5.72 11.19 -11.28
CA LEU A 195 -6.73 12.08 -11.84
C LEU A 195 -7.33 11.54 -13.15
N SER A 196 -6.53 10.84 -13.97
CA SER A 196 -7.00 10.28 -15.23
C SER A 196 -8.08 9.22 -15.03
N ARG A 197 -8.05 8.49 -13.91
CA ARG A 197 -9.06 7.48 -13.56
C ARG A 197 -10.45 8.06 -13.34
N SER A 198 -10.52 9.32 -12.89
CA SER A 198 -11.77 10.05 -12.69
C SER A 198 -12.04 11.07 -13.80
N GLN A 199 -11.32 11.01 -14.93
CA GLN A 199 -11.40 11.97 -16.04
C GLN A 199 -11.16 13.44 -15.62
N GLN A 200 -10.33 13.66 -14.60
CA GLN A 200 -10.02 14.99 -14.04
C GLN A 200 -8.64 15.51 -14.44
N ALA A 201 -7.84 14.73 -15.18
CA ALA A 201 -6.51 15.14 -15.63
C ALA A 201 -6.59 15.96 -16.93
N PRO A 202 -6.18 17.25 -16.93
CA PRO A 202 -6.14 18.04 -18.16
C PRO A 202 -5.08 17.52 -19.12
N LEU A 203 -5.46 17.25 -20.37
CA LEU A 203 -4.55 16.70 -21.38
C LEU A 203 -3.33 17.59 -21.64
N ALA A 204 -3.50 18.91 -21.56
CA ALA A 204 -2.40 19.88 -21.70
C ALA A 204 -1.33 19.69 -20.61
N ALA A 205 -1.74 19.46 -19.36
CA ALA A 205 -0.82 19.26 -18.25
C ALA A 205 -0.06 17.92 -18.38
N LEU A 206 -0.74 16.87 -18.84
CA LEU A 206 -0.11 15.57 -19.12
C LEU A 206 0.93 15.66 -20.25
N ARG A 207 0.63 16.41 -21.32
CA ARG A 207 1.59 16.66 -22.41
C ARG A 207 2.80 17.44 -21.91
N SER A 208 2.59 18.52 -21.17
CA SER A 208 3.69 19.30 -20.58
C SER A 208 4.56 18.47 -19.63
N LEU A 209 3.99 17.49 -18.92
CA LEU A 209 4.77 16.56 -18.11
C LEU A 209 5.57 15.58 -18.98
N PHE A 210 4.96 15.04 -20.04
CA PHE A 210 5.62 14.12 -20.97
C PHE A 210 6.85 14.73 -21.64
N ASP A 211 6.79 16.01 -22.02
CA ASP A 211 7.89 16.72 -22.68
C ASP A 211 9.10 16.97 -21.75
N ARG A 212 8.93 16.82 -20.43
CA ARG A 212 9.96 17.04 -19.40
C ARG A 212 10.63 15.75 -18.91
N ARG A 213 10.30 14.59 -19.51
CA ARG A 213 10.84 13.28 -19.11
C ARG A 213 12.28 13.06 -19.57
#